data_AF-X1M1H4-F1
#
_entry.id   AF-X1M1H4-F1
#
_cell.length_a   1.000
_cell.length_b   1.000
_cell.length_c   1.000
_cell.angle_alpha   90.00
_cell.angle_beta   90.00
_cell.angle_gamma   90.00
#
_symmetry.space_group_name_H-M   'P 1'
#
loop_
_entity.id
_entity.type
_entity.pdbx_description
1 polymer ?
#
loop_
_entity_poly.entity_id
_entity_poly.type
_entity_poly.pdbx_seq_one_letter_code
_entity_poly.pdbx_strand_id
1 'polypeptide(L)'
;EEKRKDLPYETDGVVIKVNDFGYQRKLGQTSRNPRWAIAYKFPPEEEVTRILDIKVSVGRTGALTPVAVLRSVTVAGSTISNATLHNEDEIRRKDVKVGDWVVVHKAGDVIPEIVKVIKERRDGSQQEFRMPGKCPVCGSDVIKPEGEVALRCTSMACPAQQYERIVHFASKGAMDIEGLGPAIVEKFLDKKLIKDSADIYYLKYDDVFSLENFKEKSTKNLLGAIEESKKKPLSRLLFAMGIRYVGSHTAVVLTRVFTDLDSLMHARY
;
A
#
# COMPACT_ATOMS: atom_id res chain seq x y z
N GLU A 1 18.44 26.03 3.00
CA GLU A 1 18.97 24.93 2.17
C GLU A 1 20.50 24.96 2.12
N GLU A 2 21.12 26.10 1.83
CA GLU A 2 22.58 26.26 1.77
C GLU A 2 23.32 25.72 3.01
N LYS A 3 22.85 26.05 4.22
CA LYS A 3 23.44 25.60 5.49
C LYS A 3 23.19 24.12 5.83
N ARG A 4 22.41 23.38 5.04
CA ARG A 4 22.03 21.98 5.32
C ARG A 4 23.27 21.09 5.42
N LYS A 5 24.24 21.29 4.53
CA LYS A 5 25.47 20.49 4.44
C LYS A 5 26.43 20.74 5.62
N ASP A 6 26.25 21.85 6.32
CA ASP A 6 27.10 22.25 7.44
C ASP A 6 26.58 21.69 8.78
N LEU A 7 25.39 21.10 8.79
CA LEU A 7 24.81 20.51 9.99
C LEU A 7 25.47 19.15 10.27
N PRO A 8 25.78 18.83 11.54
CA PRO A 8 26.36 17.53 11.91
C PRO A 8 25.33 16.39 11.90
N TYR A 9 24.18 16.59 11.27
CA TYR A 9 23.06 15.65 11.21
C TYR A 9 22.27 15.83 9.92
N GLU A 10 21.56 14.77 9.52
CA GLU A 10 20.66 14.82 8.37
C GLU A 10 19.34 15.51 8.71
N THR A 11 18.80 16.25 7.74
CA THR A 11 17.49 16.89 7.85
C THR A 11 16.82 16.90 6.47
N ASP A 12 15.51 16.69 6.45
CA ASP A 12 14.65 16.62 5.26
C ASP A 12 13.83 17.91 5.07
N GLY A 13 13.97 18.90 5.96
CA GLY A 13 13.25 20.17 5.87
C GLY A 13 13.18 20.94 7.18
N VAL A 14 12.17 21.81 7.29
CA VAL A 14 11.86 22.56 8.51
C VAL A 14 10.39 22.40 8.87
N VAL A 15 10.05 22.47 10.16
CA VAL A 15 8.65 22.46 10.59
C VAL A 15 8.23 23.88 10.94
N ILE A 16 7.26 24.41 10.20
CA ILE A 16 6.65 25.71 10.47
C ILE A 16 5.48 25.50 11.43
N LYS A 17 5.47 26.20 12.57
CA LYS A 17 4.47 26.03 13.63
C LYS A 17 3.89 27.39 14.02
N VAL A 18 2.58 27.43 14.28
CA VAL A 18 1.95 28.56 14.96
C VAL A 18 2.48 28.61 16.40
N ASN A 19 3.16 29.70 16.77
CA ASN A 19 3.84 29.79 18.06
C ASN A 19 2.87 29.89 19.26
N ASP A 20 1.71 30.51 19.06
CA ASP A 20 0.72 30.72 20.11
C ASP A 20 -0.12 29.46 20.40
N PHE A 21 -0.06 28.98 21.64
CA PHE A 21 -0.77 27.78 22.08
C PHE A 21 -2.31 27.93 22.11
N GLY A 22 -2.82 29.15 22.27
CA GLY A 22 -4.25 29.44 22.17
C GLY A 22 -4.78 29.17 20.77
N TYR A 23 -4.04 29.59 19.74
CA TYR A 23 -4.36 29.25 18.36
C TYR A 23 -4.17 27.78 18.04
N GLN A 24 -3.15 27.11 18.59
CA GLN A 24 -2.99 25.67 18.40
C GLN A 24 -4.22 24.89 18.91
N ARG A 25 -4.75 25.23 20.10
CA ARG A 25 -5.97 24.62 20.65
C ARG A 25 -7.20 24.86 19.77
N LYS A 26 -7.37 26.09 19.26
CA LYS A 26 -8.49 26.43 18.37
C LYS A 26 -8.41 25.73 17.02
N LEU A 27 -7.21 25.62 16.45
CA LEU A 27 -6.98 24.96 15.16
C LEU A 27 -7.15 23.44 15.28
N GLY A 28 -6.72 22.84 16.40
CA GLY A 28 -6.85 21.41 16.64
C GLY A 28 -6.03 20.57 15.66
N GLN A 29 -6.54 19.37 15.34
CA GLN A 29 -5.86 18.40 14.50
C GLN A 29 -6.83 17.65 13.57
N THR A 30 -6.30 17.15 12.46
CA THR A 30 -6.96 16.15 11.62
C THR A 30 -6.76 14.75 12.22
N SER A 31 -7.24 13.71 11.53
CA SER A 31 -7.04 12.31 11.94
C SER A 31 -5.57 11.87 12.02
N ARG A 32 -4.66 12.58 11.33
CA ARG A 32 -3.23 12.22 11.27
C ARG A 32 -2.29 13.35 11.66
N ASN A 33 -2.63 14.60 11.38
CA ASN A 33 -1.71 15.74 11.49
C ASN A 33 -2.34 16.94 12.23
N PRO A 34 -1.57 17.68 13.04
CA PRO A 34 -2.02 18.96 13.60
C PRO A 34 -2.32 19.98 12.48
N ARG A 35 -3.30 20.87 12.69
CA ARG A 35 -3.62 21.93 11.71
C ARG A 35 -2.75 23.18 11.86
N TRP A 36 -2.00 23.26 12.94
CA TRP A 36 -1.17 24.42 13.32
C TRP A 36 0.32 24.23 13.03
N ALA A 37 0.71 23.09 12.43
CA ALA A 37 2.09 22.82 12.03
C ALA A 37 2.13 22.14 10.66
N ILE A 38 3.16 22.46 9.88
CA ILE A 38 3.42 21.82 8.59
C ILE A 38 4.92 21.55 8.43
N ALA A 39 5.26 20.38 7.88
CA ALA A 39 6.62 20.06 7.47
C ALA A 39 6.87 20.65 6.07
N TYR A 40 7.77 21.62 5.99
CA TYR A 40 8.25 22.20 4.74
C TYR A 40 9.55 21.50 4.34
N LYS A 41 9.40 20.47 3.49
CA LYS A 41 10.49 19.60 3.07
C LYS A 41 11.37 20.24 1.98
N PHE A 42 12.65 19.88 1.97
CA PHE A 42 13.54 20.21 0.86
C PHE A 42 13.10 19.50 -0.44
N PRO A 43 13.52 19.99 -1.61
CA PRO A 43 13.35 19.26 -2.86
C PRO A 43 13.94 17.84 -2.71
N PRO A 44 13.20 16.80 -3.16
CA PRO A 44 13.66 15.43 -3.04
C PRO A 44 14.89 15.20 -3.94
N GLU A 45 15.75 14.27 -3.54
CA GLU A 45 16.86 13.82 -4.38
C GLU A 45 16.31 13.12 -5.63
N GLU A 46 16.80 13.55 -6.79
CA GLU A 46 16.41 13.04 -8.10
C GLU A 46 17.59 12.28 -8.73
N GLU A 47 17.31 11.09 -9.24
CA GLU A 47 18.29 10.28 -9.95
C GLU A 47 17.78 9.82 -11.30
N VAL A 48 18.71 9.51 -12.20
CA VAL A 48 18.39 9.07 -13.56
C VAL A 48 18.58 7.57 -13.71
N THR A 49 17.53 6.87 -14.13
CA THR A 49 17.61 5.43 -14.43
C THR A 49 16.81 5.06 -15.68
N ARG A 50 16.80 3.77 -16.04
CA ARG A 50 16.10 3.24 -17.21
C ARG A 50 14.95 2.34 -16.79
N ILE A 51 13.79 2.48 -17.44
CA ILE A 51 12.67 1.54 -17.34
C ILE A 51 13.03 0.28 -18.13
N LEU A 52 13.06 -0.86 -17.44
CA LEU A 52 13.30 -2.17 -18.05
C LEU A 52 12.00 -2.82 -18.52
N ASP A 53 10.93 -2.67 -17.74
CA ASP A 53 9.63 -3.27 -17.98
C ASP A 53 8.55 -2.48 -17.22
N ILE A 54 7.28 -2.65 -17.57
CA ILE A 54 6.14 -2.13 -16.82
C ILE A 54 5.21 -3.30 -16.50
N LYS A 55 5.12 -3.64 -15.21
CA LYS A 55 4.27 -4.71 -14.70
C LYS A 55 2.98 -4.15 -14.12
N VAL A 56 1.93 -4.95 -14.11
CA VAL A 56 0.64 -4.56 -13.52
C VAL A 56 0.43 -5.32 -12.22
N SER A 57 0.34 -4.58 -11.12
CA SER A 57 -0.06 -5.11 -9.82
C SER A 57 -1.58 -5.05 -9.67
N VAL A 58 -2.18 -6.06 -9.03
CA VAL A 58 -3.61 -6.10 -8.74
C VAL A 58 -3.78 -5.92 -7.22
N GLY A 59 -4.29 -4.76 -6.81
CA GLY A 59 -4.49 -4.47 -5.41
C GLY A 59 -5.72 -5.16 -4.81
N ARG A 60 -5.85 -5.09 -3.49
CA ARG A 60 -6.96 -5.65 -2.68
C ARG A 60 -8.37 -5.44 -3.24
N THR A 61 -8.65 -4.27 -3.81
CA THR A 61 -9.99 -3.88 -4.32
C THR A 61 -10.11 -4.12 -5.83
N GLY A 62 -9.25 -4.97 -6.38
CA GLY A 62 -9.17 -5.28 -7.81
C GLY A 62 -8.50 -4.21 -8.65
N ALA A 63 -8.04 -3.09 -8.08
CA ALA A 63 -7.39 -2.02 -8.84
C ALA A 63 -6.10 -2.49 -9.51
N LEU A 64 -6.02 -2.36 -10.83
CA LEU A 64 -4.82 -2.61 -11.61
C LEU A 64 -3.95 -1.35 -11.59
N THR A 65 -2.76 -1.47 -11.02
CA THR A 65 -1.79 -0.38 -10.87
C THR A 65 -0.54 -0.70 -11.67
N PRO A 66 -0.15 0.11 -12.66
CA PRO A 66 1.10 -0.08 -13.37
C PRO A 66 2.30 0.31 -12.48
N VAL A 67 3.33 -0.51 -12.52
CA VAL A 67 4.57 -0.36 -11.76
C VAL A 67 5.74 -0.49 -12.73
N ALA A 68 6.57 0.55 -12.80
CA ALA A 68 7.78 0.53 -13.60
C ALA A 68 8.86 -0.30 -12.89
N VAL A 69 9.38 -1.30 -13.58
CA VAL A 69 10.57 -2.04 -13.19
C VAL A 69 11.77 -1.26 -13.70
N LEU A 70 12.62 -0.81 -12.78
CA LEU A 70 13.74 0.08 -13.07
C LEU A 70 15.05 -0.68 -13.00
N ARG A 71 16.04 -0.22 -13.78
CA ARG A 71 17.42 -0.56 -13.48
C ARG A 71 17.77 0.02 -12.11
N SER A 72 18.30 -0.81 -11.22
CA SER A 72 18.58 -0.42 -9.83
C SER A 72 19.38 0.88 -9.75
N VAL A 73 18.92 1.81 -8.93
CA VAL A 73 19.56 3.11 -8.69
C VAL A 73 19.43 3.48 -7.22
N THR A 74 20.44 4.12 -6.64
CA THR A 74 20.41 4.55 -5.23
C THR A 74 19.91 5.99 -5.16
N VAL A 75 18.84 6.24 -4.41
CA VAL A 75 18.24 7.57 -4.20
C VAL A 75 18.07 7.78 -2.71
N ALA A 76 18.57 8.88 -2.14
CA ALA A 76 18.48 9.17 -0.71
C ALA A 76 18.85 7.95 0.15
N GLY A 77 20.04 7.37 -0.10
CA GLY A 77 20.62 6.28 0.68
C GLY A 77 20.01 4.88 0.50
N SER A 78 18.97 4.68 -0.32
CA SER A 78 18.44 3.32 -0.60
C SER A 78 18.35 3.01 -2.08
N THR A 79 18.57 1.74 -2.42
CA THR A 79 18.40 1.24 -3.78
C THR A 79 16.94 1.05 -4.13
N ILE A 80 16.52 1.63 -5.25
CA ILE A 80 15.18 1.54 -5.84
C ILE A 80 15.28 0.71 -7.11
N SER A 81 14.39 -0.27 -7.23
CA SER A 81 14.23 -1.11 -8.43
C SER A 81 12.81 -1.07 -9.01
N ASN A 82 11.87 -0.43 -8.32
CA ASN A 82 10.48 -0.30 -8.76
C ASN A 82 9.96 1.10 -8.43
N ALA A 83 9.12 1.67 -9.29
CA ALA A 83 8.43 2.93 -9.04
C ALA A 83 6.97 2.87 -9.52
N THR A 84 6.08 3.52 -8.79
CA THR A 84 4.66 3.56 -9.18
C THR A 84 4.46 4.48 -10.38
N LEU A 85 3.57 4.08 -11.28
CA LEU A 85 3.08 4.90 -12.39
C LEU A 85 1.65 5.40 -12.14
N HIS A 86 1.09 5.12 -10.96
CA HIS A 86 -0.27 5.44 -10.50
C HIS A 86 -1.41 4.82 -11.33
N ASN A 87 -1.53 5.14 -12.61
CA ASN A 87 -2.58 4.66 -13.51
C ASN A 87 -2.21 4.89 -14.99
N GLU A 88 -3.06 4.44 -15.90
CA GLU A 88 -2.82 4.57 -17.35
C GLU A 88 -2.83 6.03 -17.83
N ASP A 89 -3.70 6.86 -17.28
CA ASP A 89 -3.81 8.26 -17.67
C ASP A 89 -2.52 9.03 -17.33
N GLU A 90 -1.87 8.68 -16.22
CA GLU A 90 -0.57 9.22 -15.82
C GLU A 90 0.57 8.78 -16.75
N ILE A 91 0.57 7.51 -17.19
CA ILE A 91 1.52 6.98 -18.18
C ILE A 91 1.40 7.77 -19.49
N ARG A 92 0.17 8.00 -19.96
CA ARG A 92 -0.11 8.78 -21.17
C ARG A 92 0.29 10.25 -21.00
N ARG A 93 -0.05 10.86 -19.86
CA ARG A 93 0.30 12.26 -19.54
C ARG A 93 1.82 12.50 -19.56
N LYS A 94 2.58 11.58 -18.98
CA LYS A 94 4.05 11.64 -18.94
C LYS A 94 4.71 11.06 -20.20
N ASP A 95 3.93 10.45 -21.09
CA ASP A 95 4.41 9.74 -22.29
C ASP A 95 5.49 8.70 -21.93
N VAL A 96 5.22 7.87 -20.92
CA VAL A 96 6.17 6.86 -20.42
C VAL A 96 6.13 5.62 -21.31
N LYS A 97 7.31 5.16 -21.74
CA LYS A 97 7.48 3.95 -22.55
C LYS A 97 8.47 2.98 -21.90
N VAL A 98 8.32 1.69 -22.18
CA VAL A 98 9.32 0.69 -21.77
C VAL A 98 10.62 0.98 -22.51
N GLY A 99 11.75 0.96 -21.78
CA GLY A 99 13.06 1.31 -22.30
C GLY A 99 13.46 2.78 -22.14
N ASP A 100 12.55 3.67 -21.70
CA ASP A 100 12.84 5.08 -21.48
C ASP A 100 13.86 5.32 -20.36
N TRP A 101 14.62 6.39 -20.50
CA TRP A 101 15.35 6.99 -19.38
C TRP A 101 14.43 7.95 -18.62
N VAL A 102 14.41 7.82 -17.31
CA VAL A 102 13.50 8.57 -16.43
C VAL A 102 14.25 9.18 -15.25
N VAL A 103 13.72 10.30 -14.79
CA VAL A 103 14.09 10.89 -13.50
C VAL A 103 13.17 10.32 -12.44
N VAL A 104 13.75 9.80 -11.36
CA VAL A 104 13.03 9.19 -10.24
C VAL A 104 13.40 9.88 -8.94
N HIS A 105 12.43 9.99 -8.04
CA HIS A 105 12.67 10.42 -6.67
C HIS A 105 11.83 9.60 -5.69
N LYS A 106 11.99 9.85 -4.39
CA LYS A 106 11.09 9.32 -3.36
C LYS A 106 10.10 10.38 -2.89
N ALA A 107 8.82 10.17 -3.19
CA ALA A 107 7.74 10.96 -2.61
C ALA A 107 7.66 10.71 -1.10
N GLY A 108 7.72 11.80 -0.33
CA GLY A 108 7.71 11.74 1.13
C GLY A 108 8.86 10.92 1.73
N ASP A 109 10.00 10.82 1.03
CA ASP A 109 11.21 10.06 1.39
C ASP A 109 11.05 8.53 1.42
N VAL A 110 9.89 8.01 1.01
CA VAL A 110 9.57 6.57 1.11
C VAL A 110 9.16 5.95 -0.22
N ILE A 111 8.27 6.58 -0.99
CA ILE A 111 7.62 5.94 -2.14
C ILE A 111 8.32 6.37 -3.44
N PRO A 112 8.94 5.47 -4.20
CA PRO A 112 9.56 5.82 -5.48
C PRO A 112 8.53 6.19 -6.54
N GLU A 113 8.73 7.34 -7.18
CA GLU A 113 7.86 7.86 -8.25
C GLU A 113 8.70 8.35 -9.45
N ILE A 114 8.15 8.19 -10.66
CA ILE A 114 8.73 8.74 -11.88
C ILE A 114 8.29 10.18 -12.03
N VAL A 115 9.25 11.10 -12.04
CA VAL A 115 9.01 12.55 -12.18
C VAL A 115 8.74 12.92 -13.63
N LYS A 116 9.67 12.53 -14.51
CA LYS A 116 9.61 12.84 -15.94
C LYS A 116 10.44 11.85 -16.76
N VAL A 117 10.10 11.77 -18.04
CA VAL A 117 10.87 11.04 -19.05
C VAL A 117 11.90 11.97 -19.68
N ILE A 118 13.11 11.46 -19.90
CA ILE A 118 14.19 12.15 -20.62
C ILE A 118 14.08 11.78 -22.10
N LYS A 119 13.20 12.50 -22.81
CA LYS A 119 12.83 12.20 -24.21
C LYS A 119 14.01 12.31 -25.17
N GLU A 120 14.99 13.13 -24.84
CA GLU A 120 16.21 13.37 -25.63
C GLU A 120 17.10 12.12 -25.72
N ARG A 121 16.93 11.14 -24.81
CA ARG A 121 17.68 9.87 -24.80
C ARG A 121 16.96 8.73 -25.51
N ARG A 122 15.87 9.01 -26.22
CA ARG A 122 15.16 8.00 -27.01
C ARG A 122 15.94 7.67 -28.28
N ASP A 123 16.11 6.39 -28.52
CA ASP A 123 16.79 5.82 -29.69
C ASP A 123 15.82 5.14 -30.67
N GLY A 124 14.51 5.17 -30.38
CA GLY A 124 13.47 4.54 -31.19
C GLY A 124 13.17 3.09 -30.80
N SER A 125 13.93 2.49 -29.88
CA SER A 125 13.66 1.13 -29.37
C SER A 125 12.52 1.06 -28.34
N GLN A 126 12.01 2.22 -27.90
CA GLN A 126 11.04 2.31 -26.82
C GLN A 126 9.66 1.76 -27.22
N GLN A 127 9.03 1.01 -26.30
CA GLN A 127 7.74 0.37 -26.55
C GLN A 127 6.61 1.05 -25.78
N GLU A 128 5.50 1.32 -26.46
CA GLU A 128 4.29 1.85 -25.82
C GLU A 128 3.70 0.80 -24.88
N PHE A 129 3.37 1.20 -23.66
CA PHE A 129 2.67 0.36 -22.70
C PHE A 129 1.16 0.62 -22.76
N ARG A 130 0.38 -0.46 -22.74
CA ARG A 130 -1.08 -0.40 -22.63
C ARG A 130 -1.54 -1.28 -21.49
N MET A 131 -2.54 -0.80 -20.75
CA MET A 131 -3.13 -1.61 -19.70
C MET A 131 -3.82 -2.84 -20.31
N PRO A 132 -3.74 -4.01 -19.66
CA PRO A 132 -4.34 -5.22 -20.18
C PRO A 132 -5.87 -5.17 -20.04
N GLY A 133 -6.59 -5.65 -21.06
CA GLY A 133 -8.05 -5.79 -21.02
C GLY A 133 -8.54 -6.95 -20.13
N LYS A 134 -7.61 -7.81 -19.68
CA LYS A 134 -7.86 -8.92 -18.77
C LYS A 134 -6.92 -8.86 -17.58
N CYS A 135 -7.35 -9.37 -16.44
CA CYS A 135 -6.56 -9.40 -15.24
C CYS A 135 -5.33 -10.30 -15.46
N PRO A 136 -4.09 -9.81 -15.22
CA PRO A 136 -2.87 -10.59 -15.44
C PRO A 136 -2.71 -11.78 -14.48
N VAL A 137 -3.52 -11.83 -13.41
CA VAL A 137 -3.43 -12.88 -12.38
C VAL A 137 -4.51 -13.96 -12.56
N CYS A 138 -5.76 -13.57 -12.81
CA CYS A 138 -6.88 -14.52 -12.87
C CYS A 138 -7.55 -14.62 -14.25
N GLY A 139 -7.13 -13.81 -15.23
CA GLY A 139 -7.68 -13.83 -16.60
C GLY A 139 -9.10 -13.26 -16.74
N SER A 140 -9.75 -12.85 -15.65
CA SER A 140 -11.10 -12.24 -15.69
C SER A 140 -11.10 -10.85 -16.33
N ASP A 141 -12.28 -10.40 -16.75
CA ASP A 141 -12.44 -9.10 -17.40
C ASP A 141 -12.12 -7.93 -16.46
N VAL A 142 -11.58 -6.88 -17.07
CA VAL A 142 -11.21 -5.64 -16.40
C VAL A 142 -12.15 -4.54 -16.88
N ILE A 143 -12.70 -3.78 -15.95
CA ILE A 143 -13.59 -2.64 -16.24
C ILE A 143 -13.00 -1.35 -15.66
N LYS A 144 -13.31 -0.21 -16.28
CA LYS A 144 -13.14 1.12 -15.67
C LYS A 144 -14.50 1.54 -15.13
N PRO A 145 -14.76 1.47 -13.82
CA PRO A 145 -16.05 1.91 -13.28
C PRO A 145 -16.29 3.39 -13.60
N GLU A 146 -17.56 3.77 -13.69
CA GLU A 146 -17.94 5.15 -13.99
C GLU A 146 -17.41 6.12 -12.92
N GLY A 147 -16.80 7.23 -13.36
CA GLY A 147 -16.20 8.23 -12.49
C GLY A 147 -14.84 7.85 -11.88
N GLU A 148 -14.29 6.66 -12.20
CA GLU A 148 -13.00 6.22 -11.68
C GLU A 148 -11.88 6.26 -12.72
N VAL A 149 -10.67 6.57 -12.27
CA VAL A 149 -9.46 6.54 -13.12
C VAL A 149 -8.88 5.13 -13.22
N ALA A 150 -9.01 4.33 -12.17
CA ALA A 150 -8.39 3.01 -12.07
C ALA A 150 -9.21 1.93 -12.78
N LEU A 151 -8.53 1.11 -13.57
CA LEU A 151 -9.05 -0.16 -14.08
C LEU A 151 -9.14 -1.18 -12.95
N ARG A 152 -10.18 -2.02 -12.95
CA ARG A 152 -10.42 -3.00 -11.89
C ARG A 152 -10.77 -4.38 -12.42
N CYS A 153 -10.18 -5.40 -11.80
CA CYS A 153 -10.58 -6.79 -11.95
C CYS A 153 -11.97 -7.01 -11.34
N THR A 154 -12.87 -7.63 -12.12
CA THR A 154 -14.26 -7.89 -11.72
C THR A 154 -14.42 -9.14 -10.85
N SER A 155 -13.43 -10.04 -10.83
CA SER A 155 -13.54 -11.32 -10.14
C SER A 155 -13.34 -11.18 -8.63
N MET A 156 -14.36 -11.59 -7.87
CA MET A 156 -14.27 -11.69 -6.40
C MET A 156 -13.33 -12.82 -5.95
N ALA A 157 -13.12 -13.83 -6.80
CA ALA A 157 -12.25 -14.98 -6.55
C ALA A 157 -10.81 -14.78 -7.07
N CYS A 158 -10.44 -13.55 -7.42
CA CYS A 158 -9.09 -13.24 -7.89
C CYS A 158 -8.04 -13.58 -6.79
N PRO A 159 -7.05 -14.45 -7.06
CA PRO A 159 -6.04 -14.83 -6.07
C PRO A 159 -5.24 -13.64 -5.54
N ALA A 160 -4.91 -12.66 -6.39
CA ALA A 160 -4.22 -11.45 -5.95
C ALA A 160 -5.06 -10.61 -4.98
N GLN A 161 -6.38 -10.48 -5.23
CA GLN A 161 -7.25 -9.78 -4.29
C GLN A 161 -7.41 -10.55 -2.98
N GLN A 162 -7.47 -11.88 -3.02
CA GLN A 162 -7.52 -12.73 -1.85
C GLN A 162 -6.27 -12.56 -0.98
N TYR A 163 -5.09 -12.67 -1.59
CA TYR A 163 -3.80 -12.41 -0.95
C TYR A 163 -3.76 -11.02 -0.30
N GLU A 164 -4.03 -9.96 -1.07
CA GLU A 164 -3.99 -8.57 -0.58
C GLU A 164 -5.03 -8.29 0.53
N ARG A 165 -6.19 -8.96 0.49
CA ARG A 165 -7.19 -8.87 1.57
C ARG A 165 -6.67 -9.47 2.87
N ILE A 166 -6.04 -10.64 2.81
CA ILE A 166 -5.49 -11.31 3.99
C ILE A 166 -4.30 -10.52 4.55
N VAL A 167 -3.39 -10.05 3.70
CA VAL A 167 -2.26 -9.20 4.12
C VAL A 167 -2.76 -7.93 4.80
N HIS A 168 -3.76 -7.27 4.22
CA HIS A 168 -4.37 -6.10 4.86
C HIS A 168 -5.04 -6.46 6.20
N PHE A 169 -5.77 -7.56 6.26
CA PHE A 169 -6.45 -8.01 7.48
C PHE A 169 -5.45 -8.19 8.64
N ALA A 170 -4.31 -8.81 8.37
CA ALA A 170 -3.24 -9.02 9.34
C ALA A 170 -2.44 -7.75 9.70
N SER A 171 -2.55 -6.68 8.90
CA SER A 171 -1.69 -5.48 9.03
C SER A 171 -1.80 -4.79 10.39
N LYS A 172 -0.75 -4.05 10.75
CA LYS A 172 -0.64 -3.30 12.01
C LYS A 172 -1.77 -2.31 12.26
N GLY A 173 -2.45 -1.81 11.22
CA GLY A 173 -3.60 -0.92 11.35
C GLY A 173 -4.95 -1.64 11.47
N ALA A 174 -4.99 -2.92 11.10
CA ALA A 174 -6.16 -3.79 11.05
C ALA A 174 -6.16 -4.73 12.26
N MET A 175 -6.14 -6.06 12.07
CA MET A 175 -6.15 -7.02 13.18
C MET A 175 -4.79 -7.18 13.87
N ASP A 176 -3.71 -6.61 13.30
CA ASP A 176 -2.41 -6.49 13.96
C ASP A 176 -1.87 -7.84 14.43
N ILE A 177 -1.77 -8.76 13.46
CA ILE A 177 -1.29 -10.13 13.67
C ILE A 177 0.20 -10.16 13.36
N GLU A 178 1.03 -9.92 14.38
CA GLU A 178 2.47 -9.98 14.24
C GLU A 178 2.94 -11.37 13.80
N GLY A 179 3.88 -11.41 12.86
CA GLY A 179 4.38 -12.66 12.25
C GLY A 179 3.58 -13.13 11.04
N LEU A 180 2.38 -12.59 10.78
CA LEU A 180 1.58 -12.90 9.59
C LEU A 180 1.83 -11.89 8.46
N GLY A 181 3.09 -11.81 8.01
CA GLY A 181 3.49 -10.91 6.93
C GLY A 181 3.19 -11.45 5.52
N PRO A 182 3.41 -10.63 4.47
CA PRO A 182 3.17 -10.96 3.06
C PRO A 182 3.70 -12.36 2.65
N ALA A 183 4.97 -12.64 2.94
CA ALA A 183 5.60 -13.92 2.59
C ALA A 183 5.00 -15.14 3.33
N ILE A 184 4.46 -14.96 4.54
CA ILE A 184 3.83 -16.04 5.29
C ILE A 184 2.41 -16.29 4.77
N VAL A 185 1.68 -15.24 4.45
CA VAL A 185 0.35 -15.33 3.82
C VAL A 185 0.44 -16.07 2.48
N GLU A 186 1.44 -15.75 1.66
CA GLU A 186 1.71 -16.44 0.39
C GLU A 186 1.91 -17.95 0.62
N LYS A 187 2.80 -18.32 1.56
CA LYS A 187 3.03 -19.73 1.91
C LYS A 187 1.76 -20.45 2.39
N PHE A 188 0.92 -19.80 3.19
CA PHE A 188 -0.33 -20.42 3.65
C PHE A 188 -1.35 -20.62 2.52
N LEU A 189 -1.45 -19.68 1.58
CA LEU A 189 -2.30 -19.81 0.41
C LEU A 189 -1.77 -20.90 -0.54
N ASP A 190 -0.47 -20.96 -0.77
CA ASP A 190 0.18 -21.96 -1.64
C ASP A 190 -0.02 -23.38 -1.11
N LYS A 191 0.14 -23.57 0.21
CA LYS A 191 -0.14 -24.85 0.88
C LYS A 191 -1.65 -25.10 1.09
N LYS A 192 -2.52 -24.18 0.67
CA LYS A 192 -3.99 -24.24 0.84
C LYS A 192 -4.43 -24.41 2.30
N LEU A 193 -3.61 -23.91 3.24
CA LEU A 193 -3.91 -23.91 4.68
C LEU A 193 -4.95 -22.84 5.03
N ILE A 194 -4.98 -21.75 4.26
CA ILE A 194 -6.03 -20.73 4.32
C ILE A 194 -6.54 -20.43 2.93
N LYS A 195 -7.79 -19.96 2.85
CA LYS A 195 -8.39 -19.37 1.66
C LYS A 195 -8.80 -17.94 1.96
N ASP A 196 -9.31 -17.64 3.13
CA ASP A 196 -9.70 -16.27 3.49
C ASP A 196 -9.20 -15.87 4.88
N SER A 197 -9.60 -14.68 5.32
CA SER A 197 -9.21 -14.15 6.62
C SER A 197 -9.83 -14.90 7.80
N ALA A 198 -10.94 -15.62 7.62
CA ALA A 198 -11.56 -16.40 8.68
C ALA A 198 -10.75 -17.68 8.96
N ASP A 199 -10.24 -18.32 7.92
CA ASP A 199 -9.42 -19.54 8.03
C ASP A 199 -8.17 -19.36 8.92
N ILE A 200 -7.64 -18.14 9.04
CA ILE A 200 -6.52 -17.80 9.93
C ILE A 200 -6.78 -18.27 11.36
N TYR A 201 -8.02 -18.15 11.84
CA TYR A 201 -8.39 -18.49 13.21
C TYR A 201 -8.59 -19.99 13.46
N TYR A 202 -8.52 -20.80 12.40
CA TYR A 202 -8.62 -22.26 12.48
C TYR A 202 -7.27 -22.96 12.29
N LEU A 203 -6.19 -22.21 12.04
CA LEU A 203 -4.83 -22.74 11.94
C LEU A 203 -4.41 -23.43 13.25
N LYS A 204 -3.90 -24.65 13.12
CA LYS A 204 -3.37 -25.44 14.24
C LYS A 204 -1.86 -25.31 14.35
N TYR A 205 -1.33 -25.76 15.47
CA TYR A 205 0.10 -25.80 15.73
C TYR A 205 0.87 -26.51 14.60
N ASP A 206 0.41 -27.69 14.19
CA ASP A 206 1.11 -28.49 13.18
C ASP A 206 1.07 -27.86 11.78
N ASP A 207 -0.01 -27.16 11.43
CA ASP A 207 -0.14 -26.45 10.16
C ASP A 207 0.99 -25.41 10.01
N VAL A 208 1.21 -24.64 11.07
CA VAL A 208 2.22 -23.58 11.12
C VAL A 208 3.63 -24.16 11.32
N PHE A 209 3.78 -25.14 12.21
CA PHE A 209 5.08 -25.76 12.51
C PHE A 209 5.66 -26.51 11.31
N SER A 210 4.82 -27.05 10.41
CA SER A 210 5.24 -27.70 9.16
C SER A 210 5.78 -26.74 8.10
N LEU A 211 5.71 -25.42 8.33
CA LEU A 211 6.27 -24.44 7.41
C LEU A 211 7.79 -24.33 7.57
N GLU A 212 8.46 -24.14 6.44
CA GLU A 212 9.88 -23.83 6.42
C GLU A 212 10.16 -22.53 7.20
N ASN A 213 11.19 -22.57 8.05
CA ASN A 213 11.61 -21.49 8.97
C ASN A 213 10.67 -21.23 10.15
N PHE A 214 9.67 -22.09 10.39
CA PHE A 214 8.96 -22.11 11.67
C PHE A 214 9.63 -23.07 12.65
N LYS A 215 9.78 -22.60 13.89
CA LYS A 215 10.24 -23.37 15.05
C LYS A 215 9.24 -23.13 16.17
N GLU A 216 9.36 -23.91 17.25
CA GLU A 216 8.41 -23.87 18.37
C GLU A 216 8.08 -22.44 18.85
N LYS A 217 9.11 -21.58 19.02
CA LYS A 217 8.91 -20.20 19.45
C LYS A 217 8.17 -19.35 18.43
N SER A 218 8.53 -19.38 17.14
CA SER A 218 7.86 -18.58 16.11
C SER A 218 6.44 -19.07 15.85
N THR A 219 6.21 -20.38 15.92
CA THR A 219 4.86 -20.96 15.85
C THR A 219 3.98 -20.49 17.00
N LYS A 220 4.45 -20.60 18.25
CA LYS A 220 3.72 -20.13 19.44
C LYS A 220 3.45 -18.63 19.37
N ASN A 221 4.41 -17.83 18.91
CA ASN A 221 4.24 -16.39 18.76
C ASN A 221 3.15 -16.05 17.75
N LEU A 222 3.15 -16.68 16.56
CA LEU A 222 2.13 -16.42 15.54
C LEU A 222 0.73 -16.82 16.02
N LEU A 223 0.57 -18.01 16.59
CA LEU A 223 -0.73 -18.45 17.12
C LEU A 223 -1.20 -17.57 18.28
N GLY A 224 -0.28 -17.14 19.14
CA GLY A 224 -0.56 -16.17 20.21
C GLY A 224 -1.03 -14.82 19.66
N ALA A 225 -0.40 -14.32 18.59
CA ALA A 225 -0.82 -13.09 17.93
C ALA A 225 -2.20 -13.22 17.26
N ILE A 226 -2.50 -14.38 16.66
CA ILE A 226 -3.82 -14.68 16.10
C ILE A 226 -4.88 -14.66 17.21
N GLU A 227 -4.62 -15.29 18.35
CA GLU A 227 -5.56 -15.30 19.48
C GLU A 227 -5.78 -13.89 20.06
N GLU A 228 -4.70 -13.13 20.25
CA GLU A 228 -4.79 -11.75 20.75
C GLU A 228 -5.57 -10.83 19.79
N SER A 229 -5.48 -11.09 18.48
CA SER A 229 -6.21 -10.30 17.48
C SER A 229 -7.74 -10.39 17.64
N LYS A 230 -8.27 -11.47 18.23
CA LYS A 230 -9.72 -11.62 18.50
C LYS A 230 -10.27 -10.56 19.45
N LYS A 231 -9.41 -9.94 20.26
CA LYS A 231 -9.77 -8.89 21.24
C LYS A 231 -9.76 -7.48 20.65
N LYS A 232 -9.37 -7.31 19.37
CA LYS A 232 -9.31 -5.99 18.73
C LYS A 232 -10.74 -5.42 18.61
N PRO A 233 -10.93 -4.10 18.78
CA PRO A 233 -12.25 -3.48 18.73
C PRO A 233 -12.90 -3.61 17.34
N LEU A 234 -14.23 -3.54 17.30
CA LEU A 234 -15.03 -3.63 16.08
C LEU A 234 -14.56 -2.69 14.95
N SER A 235 -14.09 -1.49 15.30
CA SER A 235 -13.58 -0.52 14.31
C SER A 235 -12.36 -1.05 13.55
N ARG A 236 -11.52 -1.86 14.20
CA ARG A 236 -10.36 -2.49 13.56
C ARG A 236 -10.80 -3.65 12.67
N LEU A 237 -11.81 -4.43 13.10
CA LEU A 237 -12.41 -5.47 12.26
C LEU A 237 -13.05 -4.89 10.99
N LEU A 238 -13.87 -3.84 11.11
CA LEU A 238 -14.48 -3.16 9.96
C LEU A 238 -13.43 -2.62 8.98
N PHE A 239 -12.35 -2.06 9.51
CA PHE A 239 -11.22 -1.65 8.68
C PHE A 239 -10.51 -2.85 8.03
N ALA A 240 -10.34 -3.95 8.77
CA ALA A 240 -9.69 -5.18 8.30
C ALA A 240 -10.47 -5.88 7.18
N MET A 241 -11.80 -5.81 7.20
CA MET A 241 -12.66 -6.36 6.13
C MET A 241 -12.41 -5.70 4.76
N GLY A 242 -11.76 -4.53 4.73
CA GLY A 242 -11.40 -3.85 3.48
C GLY A 242 -12.61 -3.37 2.69
N ILE A 243 -13.71 -3.04 3.38
CA ILE A 243 -14.93 -2.52 2.77
C ILE A 243 -14.61 -1.22 2.03
N ARG A 244 -15.11 -1.11 0.81
CA ARG A 244 -14.83 0.03 -0.07
C ARG A 244 -15.23 1.34 0.63
N TYR A 245 -14.33 2.33 0.58
CA TYR A 245 -14.45 3.65 1.24
C TYR A 245 -14.44 3.63 2.79
N VAL A 246 -14.38 2.46 3.42
CA VAL A 246 -14.27 2.34 4.88
C VAL A 246 -12.80 2.27 5.28
N GLY A 247 -12.19 3.46 5.42
CA GLY A 247 -10.87 3.61 6.03
C GLY A 247 -10.93 3.49 7.56
N SER A 248 -9.76 3.50 8.22
CA SER A 248 -9.66 3.35 9.68
C SER A 248 -10.49 4.38 10.45
N HIS A 249 -10.49 5.64 9.99
CA HIS A 249 -11.30 6.70 10.60
C HIS A 249 -12.80 6.46 10.39
N THR A 250 -13.23 6.14 9.17
CA THR A 250 -14.64 5.85 8.87
C THR A 250 -15.15 4.69 9.71
N ALA A 251 -14.32 3.65 9.89
CA ALA A 251 -14.66 2.53 10.75
C ALA A 251 -14.89 2.96 12.21
N VAL A 252 -14.04 3.84 12.75
CA VAL A 252 -14.25 4.42 14.10
C VAL A 252 -15.55 5.22 14.17
N VAL A 253 -15.86 6.02 13.15
CA VAL A 253 -17.11 6.80 13.09
C VAL A 253 -18.33 5.88 13.07
N LEU A 254 -18.31 4.82 12.26
CA LEU A 254 -19.38 3.83 12.21
C LEU A 254 -19.61 3.18 13.57
N THR A 255 -18.54 2.79 14.27
CA THR A 255 -18.67 2.14 15.58
C THR A 255 -19.11 3.05 16.72
N ARG A 256 -19.18 4.38 16.50
CA ARG A 256 -19.81 5.29 17.47
C ARG A 256 -21.33 5.25 17.41
N VAL A 257 -21.88 4.83 16.27
CA VAL A 257 -23.33 4.73 16.03
C VAL A 257 -23.79 3.28 16.18
N PHE A 258 -23.01 2.33 15.65
CA PHE A 258 -23.32 0.90 15.69
C PHE A 258 -22.34 0.15 16.59
N THR A 259 -22.83 -0.43 17.68
CA THR A 259 -22.00 -1.10 18.69
C THR A 259 -21.60 -2.52 18.32
N ASP A 260 -22.29 -3.13 17.36
CA ASP A 260 -22.11 -4.51 16.91
C ASP A 260 -22.37 -4.64 15.40
N LEU A 261 -21.97 -5.78 14.83
CA LEU A 261 -22.10 -6.05 13.40
C LEU A 261 -23.56 -6.18 12.96
N ASP A 262 -24.41 -6.80 13.78
CA ASP A 262 -25.82 -7.00 13.45
C ASP A 262 -26.53 -5.65 13.29
N SER A 263 -26.31 -4.72 14.21
CA SER A 263 -26.86 -3.37 14.14
C SER A 263 -26.39 -2.62 12.89
N LEU A 264 -25.12 -2.77 12.51
CA LEU A 264 -24.59 -2.16 11.28
C LEU A 264 -25.20 -2.80 10.03
N MET A 265 -25.40 -4.12 10.02
CA MET A 265 -26.00 -4.85 8.89
C MET A 265 -27.46 -4.46 8.65
N HIS A 266 -28.20 -4.09 9.71
CA HIS A 266 -29.59 -3.66 9.64
C HIS A 266 -29.76 -2.14 9.46
N ALA A 267 -28.67 -1.39 9.34
CA ALA A 267 -28.71 0.05 9.16
C ALA A 267 -29.51 0.45 7.91
N ARG A 268 -30.36 1.47 8.05
CA ARG A 268 -31.15 2.06 6.96
C ARG A 268 -30.72 3.51 6.76
N TYR A 269 -30.83 3.99 5.52
CA TYR A 269 -30.56 5.37 5.13
C TYR A 269 -31.65 6.31 5.64
#